data_AF-A0A2E9PRL5-F1
#
_entry.id   AF-A0A2E9PRL5-F1
#
_cell.length_a   1.000
_cell.length_b   1.000
_cell.length_c   1.000
_cell.angle_alpha   90.00
_cell.angle_beta   90.00
_cell.angle_gamma   90.00
#
_symmetry.space_group_name_H-M   'P 1'
#
loop_
_entity.id
_entity.type
_entity.pdbx_description
1 polymer ?
#
loop_
_entity_poly.entity_id
_entity_poly.type
_entity_poly.pdbx_seq_one_letter_code
_entity_poly.pdbx_strand_id
1 'polypeptide(L)' 'CGVPPKKLLDYFPWIERVAEQTMFGSDWPGPGVKDIHCNIEAFYALPISEEVKKQVLRETAEGLFAR' A
#
# COMPACT_ATOMS: atom_id res chain seq x y z
N CYS A 1 -2.32 -11.93 -7.92
CA CYS A 1 -1.73 -10.64 -7.50
C CYS A 1 -0.29 -10.86 -7.09
N GLY A 2 0.56 -9.83 -7.21
CA GLY A 2 1.97 -9.95 -6.81
C GLY A 2 2.12 -10.37 -5.34
N VAL A 3 3.31 -10.85 -5.00
CA VAL A 3 3.70 -11.20 -3.62
C VAL A 3 3.65 -10.00 -2.64
N PRO A 4 3.92 -8.73 -3.01
CA PRO A 4 4.17 -7.65 -2.05
C PRO A 4 3.05 -7.41 -1.02
N PRO A 5 1.74 -7.34 -1.39
CA PRO A 5 0.70 -7.03 -0.41
C PRO A 5 0.48 -8.17 0.59
N LYS A 6 0.62 -9.42 0.14
CA LYS A 6 0.31 -10.61 0.95
C LYS A 6 1.27 -10.84 2.12
N LYS A 7 2.51 -10.36 1.99
CA LYS A 7 3.55 -10.49 3.02
C LYS A 7 3.82 -9.17 3.74
N LEU A 8 3.03 -8.13 3.48
CA LEU A 8 3.31 -6.79 4.01
C LEU A 8 3.41 -6.79 5.54
N LEU A 9 2.46 -7.46 6.22
CA LEU A 9 2.46 -7.56 7.68
C LEU A 9 3.49 -8.54 8.23
N ASP A 10 4.01 -9.46 7.41
CA ASP A 10 5.14 -10.32 7.82
C ASP A 10 6.42 -9.50 7.99
N TYR A 11 6.62 -8.51 7.11
CA TYR A 11 7.79 -7.62 7.14
C TYR A 11 7.58 -6.39 8.03
N PHE A 12 6.36 -5.84 8.04
CA PHE A 12 6.01 -4.62 8.75
C PHE A 12 4.75 -4.83 9.60
N PRO A 13 4.81 -5.63 10.68
CA PRO A 13 3.65 -5.85 11.54
C PRO A 13 3.19 -4.58 12.29
N TRP A 14 4.05 -3.56 12.35
CA TRP A 14 3.78 -2.24 12.95
C TRP A 14 3.49 -1.15 11.91
N ILE A 15 3.03 -1.52 10.70
CA ILE A 15 2.81 -0.55 9.60
C ILE A 15 1.90 0.62 9.99
N GLU A 16 0.94 0.39 10.88
CA GLU A 16 0.05 1.44 11.38
C GLU A 16 0.80 2.58 12.10
N ARG A 17 1.96 2.28 12.72
CA ARG A 17 2.77 3.30 13.41
C ARG A 17 3.53 4.23 12.45
N VAL A 18 3.68 3.82 11.20
CA VAL A 18 4.46 4.52 10.17
C VAL A 18 3.61 4.84 8.94
N ALA A 19 2.28 4.82 9.07
CA ALA A 19 1.35 5.01 7.97
C ALA A 19 1.57 6.36 7.25
N GLU A 20 1.81 7.43 8.01
CA GLU A 20 2.08 8.79 7.48
C GLU A 20 3.40 8.89 6.70
N GLN A 21 4.31 7.93 6.88
CA GLN A 21 5.59 7.87 6.17
C GLN A 21 5.60 6.77 5.09
N THR A 22 4.45 6.13 4.86
CA THR A 22 4.30 5.00 3.95
C THR A 22 3.34 5.38 2.83
N MET A 23 3.67 5.03 1.59
CA MET A 23 2.79 5.22 0.43
C MET A 23 2.79 3.99 -0.47
N PHE A 24 1.67 3.74 -1.15
CA PHE A 24 1.56 2.68 -2.14
C PHE A 24 2.17 3.08 -3.48
N GLY A 25 3.05 2.24 -4.00
CA GLY A 25 3.56 2.31 -5.37
C GLY A 25 3.26 1.01 -6.10
N SER A 26 2.62 1.09 -7.27
CA SER A 26 2.25 -0.11 -8.02
C SER A 26 3.42 -0.75 -8.76
N ASP A 27 4.45 0.02 -9.11
CA ASP A 27 5.55 -0.38 -10.00
C ASP A 27 5.07 -0.93 -11.36
N TRP A 28 3.85 -0.59 -11.80
CA TRP A 28 3.36 -0.92 -13.14
C TRP A 28 3.96 0.05 -14.18
N PRO A 29 4.33 -0.40 -15.40
CA PRO A 29 4.20 -1.74 -15.99
C PRO A 29 5.41 -2.67 -15.75
N GLY A 30 6.08 -2.57 -14.61
CA GLY A 30 7.28 -3.31 -14.27
C GLY A 30 7.13 -4.85 -14.31
N PRO A 31 8.24 -5.58 -14.51
CA PRO A 31 8.25 -7.03 -14.63
C PRO A 31 7.84 -7.69 -13.32
N GLY A 32 6.57 -8.11 -13.23
CA GLY A 32 6.01 -8.77 -12.04
C GLY A 32 4.64 -8.23 -11.61
N VAL A 33 4.25 -7.06 -12.13
CA VAL A 33 2.97 -6.40 -11.81
C VAL A 33 2.03 -6.53 -13.01
N LYS A 34 1.26 -7.62 -13.03
CA LYS A 34 0.32 -7.92 -14.12
C LYS A 34 -0.89 -6.99 -14.14
N ASP A 35 -1.33 -6.56 -12.95
CA ASP A 35 -2.54 -5.76 -12.76
C ASP A 35 -2.46 -4.98 -11.45
N ILE A 36 -2.75 -3.68 -11.52
CA ILE A 36 -2.78 -2.77 -10.37
C ILE A 36 -3.97 -3.09 -9.48
N HIS A 37 -5.13 -3.43 -10.06
CA HIS A 37 -6.36 -3.68 -9.31
C HIS A 37 -6.19 -4.82 -8.30
N CYS A 38 -5.62 -5.93 -8.76
CA CYS A 38 -5.26 -7.07 -7.92
C CYS A 38 -4.39 -6.69 -6.70
N ASN A 39 -3.46 -5.73 -6.84
CA ASN A 39 -2.62 -5.29 -5.73
C ASN A 39 -3.40 -4.45 -4.72
N ILE A 40 -4.29 -3.58 -5.21
CA ILE A 40 -5.16 -2.76 -4.37
C ILE A 40 -6.12 -3.65 -3.57
N GLU A 41 -6.77 -4.62 -4.21
CA GLU A 41 -7.66 -5.56 -3.50
C GLU A 41 -6.92 -6.34 -2.40
N ALA A 42 -5.72 -6.84 -2.71
CA ALA A 42 -4.91 -7.57 -1.75
C ALA A 42 -4.46 -6.69 -0.57
N PHE A 43 -4.22 -5.39 -0.81
CA PHE A 43 -3.92 -4.42 0.26
C PHE A 43 -5.16 -4.10 1.11
N TYR A 44 -6.34 -3.91 0.49
CA TYR A 44 -7.60 -3.69 1.22
C TYR A 44 -8.01 -4.87 2.10
N ALA A 45 -7.63 -6.10 1.72
CA ALA A 45 -7.89 -7.30 2.50
C ALA A 45 -7.01 -7.44 3.76
N LEU A 46 -6.02 -6.56 3.96
CA LEU A 46 -5.17 -6.60 5.15
C LEU A 46 -5.96 -6.22 6.42
N PRO A 47 -5.70 -6.89 7.56
CA PRO A 47 -6.33 -6.61 8.84
C PRO A 47 -5.71 -5.36 9.52
N ILE A 48 -5.76 -4.22 8.83
CA ILE A 48 -5.35 -2.91 9.31
C ILE A 48 -6.55 -1.94 9.27
N SER A 49 -6.48 -0.87 10.05
CA SER A 49 -7.54 0.15 10.10
C SER A 49 -7.81 0.81 8.73
N GLU A 50 -9.05 1.25 8.52
CA GLU A 50 -9.46 1.94 7.29
C GLU A 50 -8.76 3.29 7.14
N GLU A 51 -8.44 3.94 8.25
CA GLU A 51 -7.63 5.16 8.33
C GLU A 51 -6.24 4.92 7.75
N VAL A 52 -5.55 3.85 8.17
CA VAL A 52 -4.22 3.51 7.64
C VAL A 52 -4.28 3.15 6.16
N LYS A 53 -5.34 2.48 5.71
CA LYS A 53 -5.53 2.18 4.28
C LYS A 53 -5.64 3.47 3.46
N LYS A 54 -6.43 4.45 3.89
CA LYS A 54 -6.56 5.76 3.24
C LYS A 54 -5.25 6.54 3.27
N GLN A 55 -4.56 6.54 4.41
CA GLN A 55 -3.28 7.22 4.59
C GLN A 55 -2.25 6.72 3.56
N VAL A 56 -2.05 5.40 3.48
CA VAL A 56 -1.06 4.78 2.61
C VAL A 56 -1.43 4.85 1.12
N LEU A 57 -2.70 4.70 0.76
CA LEU A 57 -3.13 4.71 -0.64
C LEU A 57 -3.25 6.11 -1.24
N ARG A 58 -3.40 7.15 -0.42
CA ARG A 58 -3.73 8.49 -0.91
C ARG A 58 -3.04 9.61 -0.14
N GLU A 59 -3.31 9.74 1.16
CA GLU A 59 -3.06 10.98 1.90
C GLU A 59 -1.56 11.28 2.05
N THR A 60 -0.73 10.26 2.27
CA THR A 60 0.73 10.42 2.33
C THR A 60 1.29 10.94 1.00
N ALA A 61 0.83 10.40 -0.13
CA ALA A 61 1.27 10.83 -1.45
C ALA A 61 0.76 12.24 -1.79
N GLU A 62 -0.51 12.53 -1.48
CA GLU A 62 -1.10 13.85 -1.67
C GLU A 62 -0.34 14.92 -0.87
N GLY A 63 -0.05 14.68 0.41
CA GLY A 63 0.70 15.62 1.23
C GLY A 63 2.13 15.89 0.73
N LEU A 64 2.77 14.90 0.10
CA LEU A 64 4.13 15.02 -0.41
C LEU A 64 4.21 15.67 -1.81
N PHE A 65 3.29 15.32 -2.71
CA PHE A 65 3.37 15.67 -4.13
C PHE A 65 2.37 16.73 -4.59
N ALA A 66 1.37 17.12 -3.79
CA ALA A 66 0.39 18.15 -4.19
C ALA A 66 0.92 19.60 -4.10
N ARG A 67 2.23 19.80 -4.24
CA ARG A 67 2.91 21.11 -4.22
C ARG A 67 3.50 21.45 -5.58
#